data_AF-A0A3D3EZB7-F1
#
_entry.id   AF-A0A3D3EZB7-F1
#
_cell.length_a   1.000
_cell.length_b   1.000
_cell.length_c   1.000
_cell.angle_alpha   90.00
_cell.angle_beta   90.00
_cell.angle_gamma   90.00
#
_symmetry.space_group_name_H-M   'P 1'
#
loop_
_entity.id
_entity.type
_entity.pdbx_description
1 polymer ?
#
loop_
_entity_poly.entity_id
_entity_poly.type
_entity_poly.pdbx_seq_one_letter_code
_entity_poly.pdbx_strand_id
1 'polypeptide(L)'
;MGSLFVFVFFAIYTQVLIQKAKQEQKYLPRIFARYIAYTDGYLRVAEKYAQLLTEVSSKYLQFTAQRDFQQQLWDYISTEFMLENPIPIIVTDDDLQPLVWKNVAVSPDSLYAELSLASRARLEELMTKMVQTPLIDEGNLTGYAFYGKPISFEQFIKNIDYEIIVTDRNREPLFWRNVDVDESARFHQLPIKDQFDLLSRQSSMTEVPLSNEEDSLGYIYFSNPQSLSYIRYIIILELFLALMVVFFGSYGFLLLKRSEKDTLWVSLAKETAHQFGTPITSMMGWIDYMAESPSEGTERPDMPQILNFMRADLDHLRNIASRFGKVGSITKLEPH
;
A
#
# COMPACT_ATOMS: atom_id res chain seq x y z
N MET A 1 -23.34 -18.77 3.40
CA MET A 1 -22.96 -17.97 2.20
C MET A 1 -22.48 -16.57 2.56
N GLY A 2 -23.15 -15.81 3.43
CA GLY A 2 -22.76 -14.42 3.74
C GLY A 2 -21.37 -14.23 4.38
N SER A 3 -20.97 -15.03 5.37
CA SER A 3 -19.69 -14.83 6.07
C SER A 3 -18.48 -15.11 5.17
N LEU A 4 -18.53 -16.15 4.33
CA LEU A 4 -17.47 -16.50 3.39
C LEU A 4 -17.19 -15.35 2.40
N PHE A 5 -18.25 -14.68 1.94
CA PHE A 5 -18.12 -13.56 1.01
C PHE A 5 -17.41 -12.36 1.63
N VAL A 6 -17.67 -12.08 2.91
CA VAL A 6 -16.99 -11.00 3.64
C VAL A 6 -15.50 -11.31 3.81
N PHE A 7 -15.14 -12.55 4.18
CA PHE A 7 -13.73 -12.95 4.29
C PHE A 7 -13.01 -12.89 2.95
N VAL A 8 -13.62 -13.37 1.87
CA VAL A 8 -13.02 -13.32 0.52
C VAL A 8 -12.84 -11.88 0.06
N PHE A 9 -13.81 -10.99 0.32
CA PHE A 9 -13.69 -9.57 0.02
C PHE A 9 -12.53 -8.92 0.77
N PHE A 10 -12.42 -9.15 2.09
CA PHE A 10 -11.33 -8.62 2.89
C PHE A 10 -9.96 -9.17 2.47
N ALA A 11 -9.89 -10.46 2.13
CA ALA A 11 -8.66 -11.09 1.63
C ALA A 11 -8.20 -10.49 0.29
N ILE A 12 -9.13 -10.21 -0.63
CA ILE A 12 -8.81 -9.54 -1.90
C ILE A 12 -8.37 -8.09 -1.62
N TYR A 13 -9.06 -7.39 -0.73
CA TYR A 13 -8.73 -6.01 -0.36
C TYR A 13 -7.35 -5.90 0.32
N THR A 14 -7.02 -6.79 1.25
CA THR A 14 -5.68 -6.86 1.87
C THR A 14 -4.61 -7.17 0.84
N GLN A 15 -4.86 -8.10 -0.08
CA GLN A 15 -3.91 -8.43 -1.14
C GLN A 15 -3.60 -7.23 -2.05
N VAL A 16 -4.65 -6.48 -2.45
CA VAL A 16 -4.49 -5.24 -3.23
C VAL A 16 -3.70 -4.19 -2.44
N LEU A 17 -4.00 -4.02 -1.15
CA LEU A 17 -3.29 -3.06 -0.31
C LEU A 17 -1.82 -3.43 -0.10
N ILE A 18 -1.53 -4.72 0.14
CA ILE A 18 -0.16 -5.24 0.26
C ILE A 18 0.59 -5.04 -1.06
N GLN A 19 -0.05 -5.27 -2.19
CA GLN A 19 0.57 -5.05 -3.50
C GLN A 19 0.88 -3.58 -3.74
N LYS A 20 -0.04 -2.67 -3.36
CA LYS A 20 0.16 -1.23 -3.39
C LYS A 20 1.28 -0.78 -2.44
N ALA A 21 1.30 -1.31 -1.22
CA ALA A 21 2.35 -1.04 -0.24
C ALA A 21 3.72 -1.59 -0.68
N LYS A 22 3.77 -2.75 -1.35
CA LYS A 22 5.01 -3.30 -1.92
C LYS A 22 5.52 -2.48 -3.10
N GLN A 23 4.60 -1.90 -3.89
CA GLN A 23 4.94 -0.94 -4.94
C GLN A 23 5.49 0.36 -4.34
N GLU A 24 4.88 0.84 -3.25
CA GLU A 24 5.37 1.94 -2.43
C GLU A 24 6.66 1.61 -1.66
N GLN A 25 6.95 0.35 -1.31
CA GLN A 25 8.19 -0.04 -0.61
C GLN A 25 9.41 -0.01 -1.55
N LYS A 26 9.20 -0.13 -2.87
CA LYS A 26 10.24 0.10 -3.88
C LYS A 26 10.54 1.59 -4.11
N TYR A 27 9.78 2.49 -3.47
CA TYR A 27 9.87 3.94 -3.64
C TYR A 27 11.23 4.50 -3.18
N LEU A 28 11.56 4.27 -1.91
CA LEU A 28 12.76 4.84 -1.29
C LEU A 28 14.02 4.40 -2.07
N PRO A 29 14.26 3.10 -2.30
CA PRO A 29 15.44 2.66 -3.05
C PRO A 29 15.49 3.18 -4.49
N ARG A 30 14.34 3.37 -5.15
CA ARG A 30 14.30 3.88 -6.54
C ARG A 30 14.63 5.37 -6.62
N ILE A 31 14.13 6.16 -5.67
CA ILE A 31 14.44 7.59 -5.61
C ILE A 31 15.89 7.79 -5.18
N PHE A 32 16.38 7.05 -4.19
CA PHE A 32 17.80 7.01 -3.82
C PHE A 32 18.67 6.61 -5.02
N ALA A 33 18.30 5.58 -5.77
CA ALA A 33 19.04 5.19 -6.97
C ALA A 33 19.02 6.28 -8.06
N ARG A 34 17.89 6.95 -8.28
CA ARG A 34 17.80 8.10 -9.22
C ARG A 34 18.63 9.28 -8.74
N TYR A 35 18.62 9.56 -7.45
CA TYR A 35 19.38 10.62 -6.81
C TYR A 35 20.88 10.36 -6.89
N ILE A 36 21.35 9.18 -6.49
CA ILE A 36 22.76 8.76 -6.58
C ILE A 36 23.23 8.78 -8.04
N ALA A 37 22.42 8.28 -8.97
CA ALA A 37 22.75 8.35 -10.39
C ALA A 37 22.82 9.80 -10.90
N TYR A 38 21.96 10.68 -10.40
CA TYR A 38 21.98 12.10 -10.73
C TYR A 38 23.18 12.81 -10.12
N THR A 39 23.51 12.62 -8.85
CA THR A 39 24.63 13.33 -8.20
C THR A 39 25.99 12.84 -8.66
N ASP A 40 26.18 11.53 -8.81
CA ASP A 40 27.39 10.95 -9.38
C ASP A 40 27.58 11.39 -10.84
N GLY A 41 26.49 11.44 -11.62
CA GLY A 41 26.50 11.94 -12.99
C GLY A 41 26.76 13.45 -13.07
N TYR A 42 26.06 14.26 -12.28
CA TYR A 42 26.11 15.72 -12.31
C TYR A 42 27.45 16.24 -11.80
N LEU A 43 27.92 15.79 -10.63
CA LEU A 43 29.19 16.27 -10.06
C LEU A 43 30.37 15.92 -10.98
N ARG A 44 30.40 14.69 -11.51
CA ARG A 44 31.44 14.25 -12.44
C ARG A 44 31.39 14.99 -13.77
N VAL A 45 30.21 15.29 -14.30
CA VAL A 45 30.06 16.06 -15.55
C VAL A 45 30.35 17.55 -15.34
N ALA A 46 29.92 18.14 -14.22
CA ALA A 46 30.15 19.54 -13.89
C ALA A 46 31.63 19.84 -13.59
N GLU A 47 32.32 18.94 -12.89
CA GLU A 47 33.76 19.05 -12.64
C GLU A 47 34.56 18.96 -13.94
N LYS A 48 34.25 17.97 -14.79
CA LYS A 48 34.86 17.87 -16.13
C LYS A 48 34.54 19.07 -17.02
N TYR A 49 33.32 19.61 -16.93
CA TYR A 49 32.93 20.82 -17.65
C TYR A 49 33.75 22.04 -17.21
N ALA A 50 33.94 22.23 -15.91
CA ALA A 50 34.74 23.32 -15.36
C ALA A 50 36.22 23.20 -15.74
N GLN A 51 36.78 21.98 -15.71
CA GLN A 51 38.14 21.70 -16.16
C GLN A 51 38.32 22.00 -17.66
N LEU A 52 37.41 21.51 -18.51
CA LEU A 52 37.44 21.76 -19.95
C LEU A 52 37.28 23.25 -20.29
N LEU A 53 36.37 23.96 -19.63
CA LEU A 53 36.23 25.41 -19.82
C LEU A 53 37.53 26.15 -19.46
N THR A 54 38.18 25.73 -18.39
CA THR A 54 39.47 26.30 -17.96
C THR A 54 40.58 26.00 -18.97
N GLU A 55 40.62 24.76 -19.49
CA GLU A 55 41.59 24.34 -20.49
C GLU A 55 41.40 25.05 -21.84
N VAL A 56 40.16 25.06 -22.36
CA VAL A 56 39.81 25.78 -23.59
C VAL A 56 40.11 27.26 -23.45
N SER A 57 39.74 27.88 -22.32
CA SER A 57 40.06 29.29 -22.06
C SER A 57 41.57 29.54 -22.06
N SER A 58 42.35 28.63 -21.49
CA SER A 58 43.82 28.71 -21.46
C SER A 58 44.42 28.56 -22.87
N LYS A 59 43.99 27.54 -23.62
CA LYS A 59 44.43 27.26 -25.00
C LYS A 59 44.05 28.38 -25.96
N TYR A 60 42.86 28.95 -25.83
CA TYR A 60 42.42 30.11 -26.60
C TYR A 60 43.34 31.32 -26.39
N LEU A 61 43.68 31.64 -25.13
CA LEU A 61 44.63 32.71 -24.80
C LEU A 61 46.03 32.44 -25.38
N GLN A 62 46.47 31.18 -25.32
CA GLN A 62 47.76 30.74 -25.86
C GLN A 62 47.83 30.85 -27.39
N PHE A 63 46.78 30.45 -28.09
CA PHE A 63 46.74 30.50 -29.56
C PHE A 63 46.59 31.93 -30.07
N THR A 64 45.88 32.81 -29.35
CA THR A 64 45.72 34.24 -29.73
C THR A 64 47.08 34.96 -29.83
N ALA A 65 48.10 34.44 -29.14
CA ALA A 65 49.47 34.96 -29.21
C ALA A 65 50.27 34.47 -30.44
N GLN A 66 49.71 33.60 -31.29
CA GLN A 66 50.39 32.98 -32.44
C GLN A 66 49.83 33.47 -33.78
N ARG A 67 50.66 33.45 -34.84
CA ARG A 67 50.28 33.91 -36.19
C ARG A 67 49.24 33.03 -36.88
N ASP A 68 49.21 31.74 -36.55
CA ASP A 68 48.34 30.73 -37.19
C ASP A 68 47.21 30.28 -36.23
N PHE A 69 46.66 31.24 -35.48
CA PHE A 69 45.64 31.05 -34.46
C PHE A 69 44.49 30.13 -34.93
N GLN A 70 43.95 30.39 -36.11
CA GLN A 70 42.78 29.69 -36.65
C GLN A 70 43.03 28.21 -36.89
N GLN A 71 44.15 27.87 -37.51
CA GLN A 71 44.44 26.48 -37.84
C GLN A 71 44.69 25.65 -36.58
N GLN A 72 45.35 26.23 -35.57
CA GLN A 72 45.63 25.56 -34.30
C GLN A 72 44.40 25.43 -33.41
N LEU A 73 43.54 26.45 -33.37
CA LEU A 73 42.29 26.38 -32.62
C LEU A 73 41.36 25.34 -33.24
N TRP A 74 41.26 25.30 -34.58
CA TRP A 74 40.44 24.31 -35.27
C TRP A 74 40.98 22.90 -35.03
N ASP A 75 42.29 22.68 -35.20
CA ASP A 75 42.92 21.37 -34.96
C ASP A 75 42.77 20.93 -33.49
N TYR A 76 42.95 21.83 -32.53
CA TYR A 76 42.67 21.54 -31.12
C TYR A 76 41.20 21.18 -30.90
N ILE A 77 40.26 21.95 -31.46
CA ILE A 77 38.83 21.69 -31.31
C ILE A 77 38.47 20.32 -31.91
N SER A 78 38.95 19.99 -33.11
CA SER A 78 38.58 18.77 -33.81
C SER A 78 39.28 17.51 -33.34
N THR A 79 40.53 17.65 -32.91
CA THR A 79 41.46 16.53 -32.73
C THR A 79 41.73 16.26 -31.26
N GLU A 80 41.60 17.25 -30.37
CA GLU A 80 41.80 17.08 -28.93
C GLU A 80 40.50 17.28 -28.15
N PHE A 81 39.88 18.46 -28.26
CA PHE A 81 38.70 18.84 -27.49
C PHE A 81 37.48 17.96 -27.81
N MET A 82 37.16 17.77 -29.09
CA MET A 82 36.05 16.90 -29.48
C MET A 82 36.32 15.46 -29.07
N LEU A 83 37.57 14.98 -29.05
CA LEU A 83 37.89 13.62 -28.65
C LEU A 83 37.66 13.35 -27.17
N GLU A 84 38.00 14.30 -26.29
CA GLU A 84 37.91 14.15 -24.83
C GLU A 84 36.65 14.76 -24.19
N ASN A 85 35.88 15.57 -24.93
CA ASN A 85 34.67 16.20 -24.41
C ASN A 85 33.64 15.13 -23.96
N PRO A 86 33.16 15.15 -22.70
CA PRO A 86 32.14 14.22 -22.19
C PRO A 86 30.71 14.75 -22.35
N ILE A 87 30.53 15.94 -22.94
CA ILE A 87 29.26 16.66 -22.98
C ILE A 87 28.69 16.62 -24.39
N PRO A 88 27.36 16.58 -24.54
CA PRO A 88 26.70 16.76 -25.83
C PRO A 88 27.11 18.09 -26.46
N ILE A 89 27.71 18.04 -27.65
CA ILE A 89 28.11 19.22 -28.41
C ILE A 89 27.72 19.05 -29.88
N ILE A 90 27.27 20.14 -30.50
CA ILE A 90 26.94 20.23 -31.91
C ILE A 90 27.56 21.52 -32.43
N VAL A 91 28.40 21.43 -33.44
CA VAL A 91 28.98 22.57 -34.16
C VAL A 91 28.28 22.67 -35.50
N THR A 92 27.89 23.89 -35.85
CA THR A 92 27.15 24.23 -37.06
C THR A 92 27.89 25.25 -37.89
N ASP A 93 27.54 25.37 -39.17
CA ASP A 93 27.90 26.52 -40.00
C ASP A 93 27.08 27.77 -39.62
N ASP A 94 27.25 28.85 -40.38
CA ASP A 94 26.53 30.11 -40.25
C ASP A 94 25.02 29.98 -40.57
N ASP A 95 24.65 29.00 -41.37
CA ASP A 95 23.27 28.63 -41.72
C ASP A 95 22.61 27.64 -40.74
N LEU A 96 23.25 27.38 -39.58
CA LEU A 96 22.79 26.45 -38.53
C LEU A 96 22.73 24.98 -38.94
N GLN A 97 23.37 24.59 -40.04
CA GLN A 97 23.48 23.18 -40.42
C GLN A 97 24.53 22.47 -39.56
N PRO A 98 24.20 21.35 -38.89
CA PRO A 98 25.18 20.58 -38.13
C PRO A 98 26.31 20.06 -39.01
N LEU A 99 27.53 20.47 -38.69
CA LEU A 99 28.76 20.01 -39.34
C LEU A 99 29.37 18.83 -38.59
N VAL A 100 29.43 18.94 -37.25
CA VAL A 100 30.03 17.94 -36.37
C VAL A 100 29.23 17.87 -35.08
N TRP A 101 29.01 16.67 -34.56
CA TRP A 101 28.37 16.48 -33.26
C TRP A 101 29.02 15.33 -32.50
N LYS A 102 28.93 15.37 -31.17
CA LYS A 102 29.40 14.28 -30.32
C LYS A 102 28.61 14.20 -29.02
N ASN A 103 28.58 13.00 -28.44
CA ASN A 103 27.84 12.65 -27.22
C ASN A 103 26.35 12.98 -27.30
N VAL A 104 25.79 12.92 -28.51
CA VAL A 104 24.37 13.02 -28.81
C VAL A 104 23.85 11.66 -29.27
N ALA A 105 22.54 11.44 -29.21
CA ALA A 105 21.91 10.17 -29.59
C ALA A 105 21.81 9.97 -31.12
N VAL A 106 22.82 10.41 -31.87
CA VAL A 106 22.96 10.34 -33.32
C VAL A 106 24.41 9.99 -33.63
N SER A 107 24.65 9.02 -34.52
CA SER A 107 26.01 8.59 -34.87
C SER A 107 26.81 9.77 -35.45
N PRO A 108 28.05 10.01 -34.97
CA PRO A 108 28.91 11.08 -35.47
C PRO A 108 29.63 10.70 -36.78
N ASP A 109 29.54 9.43 -37.21
CA ASP A 109 30.32 8.89 -38.34
C ASP A 109 29.64 9.13 -39.69
N SER A 110 28.51 9.83 -39.73
CA SER A 110 27.72 10.10 -40.94
C SER A 110 27.59 11.59 -41.18
N LEU A 111 27.64 12.02 -42.44
CA LEU A 111 27.41 13.41 -42.81
C LEU A 111 25.95 13.81 -42.55
N TYR A 112 25.69 15.05 -42.15
CA TYR A 112 24.32 15.52 -41.86
C TYR A 112 23.37 15.33 -43.05
N ALA A 113 23.89 15.53 -44.27
CA ALA A 113 23.17 15.33 -45.53
C ALA A 113 22.82 13.85 -45.83
N GLU A 114 23.40 12.88 -45.13
CA GLU A 114 23.15 11.44 -45.27
C GLU A 114 22.27 10.88 -44.14
N LEU A 115 22.02 11.68 -43.11
CA LEU A 115 21.18 11.27 -41.98
C LEU A 115 19.72 11.07 -42.40
N SER A 116 19.05 10.13 -41.72
CA SER A 116 17.61 9.94 -41.83
C SER A 116 16.83 11.18 -41.35
N LEU A 117 15.62 11.39 -41.86
CA LEU A 117 14.73 12.47 -41.43
C LEU A 117 14.51 12.47 -39.91
N ALA A 118 14.40 11.29 -39.29
CA ALA A 118 14.23 11.16 -37.84
C ALA A 118 15.50 11.57 -37.07
N SER A 119 16.68 11.25 -37.60
CA SER A 119 17.96 11.64 -37.00
C SER A 119 18.20 13.15 -37.09
N ARG A 120 17.84 13.77 -38.22
CA ARG A 120 17.91 15.24 -38.39
C ARG A 120 16.98 15.97 -37.45
N ALA A 121 15.71 15.55 -37.40
CA ALA A 121 14.73 16.12 -36.47
C ALA A 121 15.18 16.02 -35.01
N ARG A 122 15.90 14.94 -34.65
CA ARG A 122 16.44 14.76 -33.30
C ARG A 122 17.61 15.70 -32.99
N LEU A 123 18.50 15.97 -33.96
CA LEU A 123 19.56 16.96 -33.79
C LEU A 123 18.98 18.36 -33.63
N GLU A 124 18.01 18.73 -34.46
CA GLU A 124 17.30 20.01 -34.36
C GLU A 124 16.60 20.15 -33.00
N GLU A 125 15.86 19.13 -32.55
CA GLU A 125 15.22 19.14 -31.23
C GLU A 125 16.24 19.31 -30.10
N LEU A 126 17.41 18.67 -30.20
CA LEU A 126 18.49 18.83 -29.22
C LEU A 126 19.06 20.24 -29.22
N MET A 127 19.32 20.82 -30.39
CA MET A 127 19.83 22.20 -30.53
C MET A 127 18.91 23.22 -29.87
N THR A 128 17.58 23.06 -29.95
CA THR A 128 16.62 23.96 -29.27
C THR A 128 16.74 23.96 -27.75
N LYS A 129 17.32 22.91 -27.16
CA LYS A 129 17.49 22.75 -25.70
C LYS A 129 18.93 23.02 -25.24
N MET A 130 19.85 23.28 -26.17
CA MET A 130 21.26 23.53 -25.90
C MET A 130 21.55 25.04 -25.77
N VAL A 131 22.68 25.37 -25.16
CA VAL A 131 23.17 26.74 -25.12
C VAL A 131 23.92 27.02 -26.41
N GLN A 132 23.50 28.07 -27.11
CA GLN A 132 24.11 28.53 -28.35
C GLN A 132 25.16 29.61 -28.05
N THR A 133 26.36 29.42 -28.60
CA THR A 133 27.44 30.40 -28.57
C THR A 133 27.93 30.63 -30.02
N PRO A 134 28.00 31.89 -30.49
CA PRO A 134 28.54 32.19 -31.81
C PRO A 134 30.05 31.92 -31.85
N LEU A 135 30.50 31.31 -32.95
CA LEU A 135 31.91 31.16 -33.29
C LEU A 135 32.29 32.32 -34.22
N ILE A 136 33.18 33.17 -33.76
CA ILE A 136 33.60 34.38 -34.48
C ILE A 136 35.09 34.28 -34.74
N ASP A 137 35.47 34.45 -36.01
CA ASP A 137 36.85 34.52 -36.46
C ASP A 137 37.11 35.88 -37.11
N GLU A 138 38.13 36.61 -36.62
CA GLU A 138 38.53 37.93 -37.14
C GLU A 138 37.37 38.94 -37.35
N GLY A 139 36.27 38.77 -36.60
CA GLY A 139 35.06 39.60 -36.69
C GLY A 139 33.96 39.06 -37.62
N ASN A 140 34.18 37.94 -38.31
CA ASN A 140 33.21 37.24 -39.14
C ASN A 140 32.61 36.04 -38.40
N LEU A 141 31.29 35.85 -38.52
CA LEU A 141 30.60 34.69 -37.97
C LEU A 141 30.95 33.46 -38.83
N THR A 142 31.58 32.45 -38.22
CA THR A 142 31.96 31.20 -38.91
C THR A 142 31.01 30.05 -38.58
N GLY A 143 30.15 30.21 -37.58
CA GLY A 143 29.11 29.26 -37.23
C GLY A 143 28.68 29.36 -35.78
N TYR A 144 28.03 28.32 -35.27
CA TYR A 144 27.60 28.25 -33.87
C TYR A 144 28.01 26.94 -33.20
N ALA A 145 28.42 27.05 -31.94
CA ALA A 145 28.59 25.92 -31.05
C ALA A 145 27.38 25.81 -30.12
N PHE A 146 26.76 24.64 -30.11
CA PHE A 146 25.71 24.25 -29.20
C PHE A 146 26.26 23.24 -28.21
N TYR A 147 26.14 23.50 -26.92
CA TYR A 147 26.55 22.54 -25.89
C TYR A 147 25.45 22.34 -24.86
N GLY A 148 25.32 21.09 -24.42
CA GLY A 148 24.39 20.72 -23.35
C GLY A 148 24.93 21.16 -21.99
N LYS A 149 24.20 22.00 -21.27
CA LYS A 149 24.48 22.17 -19.83
C LYS A 149 24.05 20.90 -19.10
N PRO A 150 24.79 20.47 -18.06
CA PRO A 150 24.28 19.43 -17.17
C PRO A 150 22.91 19.87 -16.64
N ILE A 151 21.94 18.94 -16.66
CA ILE A 151 20.57 19.18 -16.19
C ILE A 151 20.67 19.69 -14.75
N SER A 152 20.02 20.82 -14.43
CA SER A 152 20.04 21.36 -13.07
C SER A 152 19.24 20.47 -12.13
N PHE A 153 19.55 20.53 -10.83
CA PHE A 153 18.87 19.70 -9.84
C PHE A 153 17.37 20.02 -9.79
N GLU A 154 17.00 21.29 -9.97
CA GLU A 154 15.63 21.77 -10.14
C GLU A 154 14.90 21.08 -11.32
N GLN A 155 15.58 20.93 -12.45
CA GLN A 155 15.00 20.28 -13.63
C GLN A 155 14.88 18.75 -13.47
N PHE A 156 15.77 18.14 -12.68
CA PHE A 156 15.65 16.72 -12.31
C PHE A 156 14.43 16.46 -11.42
N ILE A 157 14.20 17.30 -10.41
CA ILE A 157 13.07 17.13 -9.48
C ILE A 157 11.71 17.48 -10.10
N LYS A 158 11.68 18.28 -11.18
CA LYS A 158 10.45 18.68 -11.88
C LYS A 158 9.62 17.49 -12.39
N ASN A 159 10.28 16.41 -12.78
CA ASN A 159 9.63 15.20 -13.31
C ASN A 159 9.31 14.17 -12.21
N ILE A 160 9.32 14.59 -10.94
CA ILE A 160 8.98 13.72 -9.82
C ILE A 160 7.53 13.99 -9.39
N ASP A 161 6.74 12.91 -9.32
CA ASP A 161 5.31 12.94 -9.02
C ASP A 161 4.99 12.85 -7.51
N TYR A 162 5.98 13.10 -6.65
CA TYR A 162 5.87 12.94 -5.19
C TYR A 162 6.22 14.22 -4.44
N GLU A 163 5.74 14.32 -3.20
CA GLU A 163 6.09 15.39 -2.27
C GLU A 163 7.58 15.33 -1.91
N ILE A 164 8.31 16.38 -2.27
CA ILE A 164 9.74 16.53 -2.02
C ILE A 164 10.00 17.91 -1.47
N ILE A 165 10.85 18.00 -0.44
CA ILE A 165 11.40 19.26 0.07
C ILE A 165 12.92 19.14 0.08
N VAL A 166 13.59 20.14 -0.45
CA VAL A 166 15.05 20.20 -0.55
C VAL A 166 15.50 21.39 0.27
N THR A 167 16.47 21.18 1.14
CA THR A 167 16.98 22.22 2.03
C THR A 167 18.45 22.46 1.84
N ASP A 168 18.91 23.60 2.36
CA ASP A 168 20.31 23.89 2.57
C ASP A 168 20.91 23.09 3.75
N ARG A 169 22.16 23.39 4.11
CA ARG A 169 22.88 22.80 5.26
C ARG A 169 22.23 23.12 6.62
N ASN A 170 21.52 24.24 6.71
CA ASN A 170 20.83 24.70 7.91
C ASN A 170 19.38 24.19 8.00
N ARG A 171 18.96 23.32 7.07
CA ARG A 171 17.61 22.75 6.96
C ARG A 171 16.54 23.77 6.57
N GLU A 172 16.91 24.89 5.96
CA GLU A 172 15.98 25.85 5.37
C GLU A 172 15.52 25.37 3.99
N PRO A 173 14.20 25.31 3.71
CA PRO A 173 13.69 24.94 2.39
C PRO A 173 14.20 25.87 1.28
N LEU A 174 14.82 25.27 0.27
CA LEU A 174 15.26 25.94 -0.95
C LEU A 174 14.30 25.67 -2.11
N PHE A 175 13.84 24.43 -2.23
CA PHE A 175 12.93 23.98 -3.27
C PHE A 175 11.93 22.97 -2.70
N TRP A 176 10.71 22.96 -3.24
CA TRP A 176 9.69 21.98 -2.91
C TRP A 176 8.88 21.61 -4.15
N ARG A 177 8.29 20.43 -4.14
CA ARG A 177 7.53 19.88 -5.25
C ARG A 177 6.33 19.08 -4.75
N ASN A 178 5.18 19.25 -5.40
CA ASN A 178 3.91 18.59 -5.06
C ASN A 178 3.46 18.81 -3.61
N VAL A 179 3.97 19.86 -2.98
CA VAL A 179 3.43 20.39 -1.74
C VAL A 179 2.43 21.48 -2.15
N ASP A 180 1.31 21.61 -1.46
CA ASP A 180 0.23 22.57 -1.77
C ASP A 180 0.64 24.02 -1.44
N VAL A 181 1.81 24.43 -1.95
CA VAL A 181 2.52 25.68 -1.73
C VAL A 181 3.16 26.10 -3.05
N ASP A 182 3.12 27.38 -3.38
CA ASP A 182 3.67 27.92 -4.64
C ASP A 182 5.16 27.56 -4.80
N GLU A 183 5.48 26.74 -5.79
CA GLU A 183 6.84 26.24 -6.06
C GLU A 183 7.76 27.28 -6.70
N SER A 184 7.22 28.40 -7.18
CA SER A 184 7.98 29.46 -7.85
C SER A 184 8.53 30.53 -6.89
N ALA A 185 7.99 30.58 -5.66
CA ALA A 185 8.36 31.54 -4.64
C ALA A 185 9.60 31.09 -3.85
N ARG A 186 10.35 32.03 -3.30
CA ARG A 186 11.41 31.72 -2.31
C ARG A 186 10.80 31.52 -0.93
N PHE A 187 11.39 30.66 -0.11
CA PHE A 187 10.87 30.34 1.23
C PHE A 187 10.55 31.58 2.08
N HIS A 188 11.44 32.55 2.11
CA HIS A 188 11.29 33.81 2.85
C HIS A 188 10.22 34.76 2.29
N GLN A 189 9.76 34.55 1.06
CA GLN A 189 8.72 35.37 0.40
C GLN A 189 7.32 34.75 0.53
N LEU A 190 7.24 33.51 1.02
CA LEU A 190 5.97 32.85 1.25
C LEU A 190 5.19 33.47 2.42
N PRO A 191 3.85 33.37 2.43
CA PRO A 191 3.05 33.61 3.61
C PRO A 191 3.53 32.76 4.80
N ILE A 192 3.47 33.32 6.01
CA ILE A 192 3.90 32.62 7.25
C ILE A 192 3.20 31.27 7.42
N LYS A 193 1.93 31.17 6.99
CA LYS A 193 1.15 29.93 7.01
C LYS A 193 1.82 28.83 6.16
N ASP A 194 2.29 29.17 4.97
CA ASP A 194 2.85 28.21 4.02
C ASP A 194 4.28 27.84 4.40
N GLN A 195 5.04 28.79 4.98
CA GLN A 195 6.33 28.49 5.62
C GLN A 195 6.17 27.47 6.75
N PHE A 196 5.15 27.65 7.60
CA PHE A 196 4.85 26.71 8.68
C PHE A 196 4.39 25.35 8.15
N ASP A 197 3.57 25.31 7.09
CA ASP A 197 3.13 24.06 6.47
C ASP A 197 4.33 23.27 5.93
N LEU A 198 5.25 23.92 5.19
CA LEU A 198 6.47 23.30 4.69
C LEU A 198 7.34 22.71 5.80
N LEU A 199 7.60 23.48 6.86
CA LEU A 199 8.42 23.01 7.99
C LEU A 199 7.73 21.87 8.75
N SER A 200 6.41 21.94 8.92
CA SER A 200 5.64 20.88 9.59
C SER A 200 5.71 19.57 8.80
N ARG A 201 5.55 19.62 7.48
CA ARG A 201 5.67 18.45 6.59
C ARG A 201 7.08 17.90 6.59
N GLN A 202 8.09 18.76 6.47
CA GLN A 202 9.51 18.41 6.52
C GLN A 202 9.84 17.56 7.76
N SER A 203 9.29 17.91 8.93
CA SER A 203 9.52 17.16 10.17
C SER A 203 8.95 15.73 10.18
N SER A 204 7.94 15.47 9.36
CA SER A 204 7.28 14.15 9.23
C SER A 204 7.85 13.30 8.09
N MET A 205 8.73 13.87 7.28
CA MET A 205 9.34 13.27 6.11
C MET A 205 10.62 12.50 6.46
N THR A 206 10.99 11.55 5.59
CA THR A 206 12.27 10.86 5.69
C THR A 206 13.39 11.76 5.14
N GLU A 207 14.40 12.02 5.96
CA GLU A 207 15.57 12.84 5.64
C GLU A 207 16.69 12.05 4.97
N VAL A 208 17.31 12.63 3.95
CA VAL A 208 18.45 12.08 3.21
C VAL A 208 19.51 13.17 2.97
N PRO A 209 20.78 12.96 3.33
CA PRO A 209 21.83 13.94 3.09
C PRO A 209 22.20 14.04 1.60
N LEU A 210 22.51 15.27 1.14
CA LEU A 210 22.89 15.55 -0.24
C LEU A 210 24.36 15.18 -0.59
N SER A 211 25.17 14.76 0.37
CA SER A 211 26.59 14.40 0.15
C SER A 211 27.07 13.40 1.20
N ASN A 212 28.27 12.86 1.01
CA ASN A 212 28.95 12.05 2.03
C ASN A 212 29.19 12.89 3.31
N GLU A 213 29.17 12.22 4.45
CA GLU A 213 28.96 12.78 5.79
C GLU A 213 29.90 13.94 6.22
N GLU A 214 31.04 14.15 5.54
CA GLU A 214 32.00 15.20 5.90
C GLU A 214 31.73 16.58 5.26
N ASP A 215 30.98 16.67 4.17
CA ASP A 215 30.65 17.97 3.54
C ASP A 215 29.23 17.97 2.93
N SER A 216 28.22 17.93 3.82
CA SER A 216 26.81 17.95 3.40
C SER A 216 26.48 19.25 2.68
N LEU A 217 25.99 19.16 1.45
CA LEU A 217 25.51 20.30 0.66
C LEU A 217 24.06 20.71 1.03
N GLY A 218 23.39 19.91 1.86
CA GLY A 218 22.00 20.09 2.29
C GLY A 218 21.29 18.76 2.56
N TYR A 219 19.96 18.79 2.64
CA TYR A 219 19.13 17.59 2.84
C TYR A 219 17.96 17.52 1.86
N ILE A 220 17.51 16.31 1.54
CA ILE A 220 16.27 16.07 0.82
C ILE A 220 15.32 15.31 1.75
N TYR A 221 14.08 15.77 1.82
CA TYR A 221 13.00 15.23 2.62
C TYR A 221 11.93 14.66 1.69
N PHE A 222 11.50 13.43 1.99
CA PHE A 222 10.50 12.71 1.20
C PHE A 222 9.31 12.29 2.07
N SER A 223 8.10 12.41 1.52
CA SER A 223 6.88 11.93 2.18
C SER A 223 6.91 10.41 2.36
N ASN A 224 6.49 9.97 3.55
CA ASN A 224 6.34 8.54 3.83
C ASN A 224 5.15 7.98 3.03
N PRO A 225 5.30 6.80 2.41
CA PRO A 225 4.19 6.17 1.71
C PRO A 225 3.01 5.94 2.67
N GLN A 226 1.87 6.57 2.37
CA GLN A 226 0.69 6.56 3.24
C GLN A 226 0.10 5.15 3.44
N SER A 227 0.41 4.18 2.56
CA SER A 227 -0.16 2.82 2.62
C SER A 227 0.20 2.02 3.88
N LEU A 228 1.36 2.26 4.49
CA LEU A 228 1.85 1.50 5.66
C LEU A 228 0.96 1.67 6.89
N SER A 229 0.36 2.85 7.07
CA SER A 229 -0.56 3.13 8.18
C SER A 229 -1.82 2.26 8.09
N TYR A 230 -2.40 2.14 6.90
CA TYR A 230 -3.67 1.43 6.68
C TYR A 230 -3.56 -0.10 6.89
N ILE A 231 -2.39 -0.69 6.65
CA ILE A 231 -2.18 -2.14 6.83
C ILE A 231 -2.41 -2.55 8.29
N ARG A 232 -1.92 -1.77 9.25
CA ARG A 232 -2.04 -2.11 10.68
C ARG A 232 -3.51 -2.17 11.13
N TYR A 233 -4.31 -1.18 10.71
CA TYR A 233 -5.73 -1.12 11.08
C TYR A 233 -6.55 -2.26 10.47
N ILE A 234 -6.24 -2.68 9.24
CA ILE A 234 -6.94 -3.80 8.61
C ILE A 234 -6.63 -5.12 9.30
N ILE A 235 -5.37 -5.37 9.70
CA ILE A 235 -5.02 -6.59 10.45
C ILE A 235 -5.81 -6.69 11.75
N ILE A 236 -5.96 -5.56 12.47
CA ILE A 236 -6.77 -5.50 13.70
C ILE A 236 -8.24 -5.78 13.41
N LEU A 237 -8.78 -5.20 12.34
CA LEU A 237 -10.18 -5.41 11.92
C LEU A 237 -10.45 -6.87 11.53
N GLU A 238 -9.52 -7.52 10.82
CA GLU A 238 -9.64 -8.92 10.41
C GLU A 238 -9.61 -9.86 11.62
N LEU A 239 -8.72 -9.61 12.58
CA LEU A 239 -8.67 -10.36 13.84
C LEU A 239 -9.98 -10.23 14.62
N PHE A 240 -10.54 -9.01 14.68
CA PHE A 240 -11.83 -8.77 15.31
C PHE A 240 -12.96 -9.54 14.61
N LEU A 241 -13.00 -9.54 13.28
CA LEU A 241 -14.01 -10.24 12.51
C LEU A 241 -13.92 -11.77 12.67
N ALA A 242 -12.70 -12.30 12.71
CA ALA A 242 -12.44 -13.72 12.98
C ALA A 242 -12.93 -14.13 14.37
N LEU A 243 -12.62 -13.33 15.40
CA LEU A 243 -13.12 -13.56 16.77
C LEU A 243 -14.65 -13.55 16.82
N MET A 244 -15.28 -12.63 16.09
CA MET A 244 -16.74 -12.53 16.04
C MET A 244 -17.37 -13.82 15.50
N VAL A 245 -16.79 -14.39 14.44
CA VAL A 245 -17.26 -15.63 13.82
C VAL A 245 -17.11 -16.82 14.76
N VAL A 246 -15.96 -16.93 15.45
CA VAL A 246 -15.73 -17.98 16.46
C VAL A 246 -16.72 -17.83 17.62
N PHE A 247 -16.95 -16.61 18.09
CA PHE A 247 -17.88 -16.30 19.17
C PHE A 247 -19.31 -16.72 18.82
N PHE A 248 -19.86 -16.23 17.71
CA PHE A 248 -21.23 -16.56 17.30
C PHE A 248 -21.39 -18.04 16.94
N GLY A 249 -20.38 -18.67 16.33
CA GLY A 249 -20.37 -20.10 16.06
C GLY A 249 -20.45 -20.93 17.34
N SER A 250 -19.62 -20.59 18.32
CA SER A 250 -19.57 -21.25 19.62
C SER A 250 -20.86 -21.03 20.42
N TYR A 251 -21.40 -19.81 20.40
CA TYR A 251 -22.68 -19.49 21.04
C TYR A 251 -23.84 -20.27 20.42
N GLY A 252 -23.93 -20.34 19.10
CA GLY A 252 -24.94 -21.14 18.40
C GLY A 252 -24.84 -22.64 18.74
N PHE A 253 -23.63 -23.18 18.81
CA PHE A 253 -23.41 -24.57 19.20
C PHE A 253 -23.85 -24.86 20.65
N LEU A 254 -23.60 -23.94 21.58
CA LEU A 254 -24.07 -24.07 22.97
C LEU A 254 -25.60 -24.06 23.04
N LEU A 255 -26.26 -23.20 22.26
CA LEU A 255 -27.72 -23.15 22.17
C LEU A 255 -28.29 -24.46 21.61
N LEU A 256 -27.71 -24.99 20.53
CA LEU A 256 -28.11 -26.28 19.95
C LEU A 256 -27.98 -27.42 20.96
N LYS A 257 -26.84 -27.53 21.65
CA LYS A 257 -26.64 -28.56 22.69
C LYS A 257 -27.61 -28.45 23.85
N ARG A 258 -28.00 -27.23 24.24
CA ARG A 258 -28.99 -27.02 25.28
C ARG A 258 -30.37 -27.48 24.80
N SER A 259 -30.77 -27.06 23.60
CA SER A 259 -32.04 -27.47 23.00
C SER A 259 -32.14 -28.99 22.80
N GLU A 260 -31.05 -29.64 22.40
CA GLU A 260 -30.99 -31.09 22.24
C GLU A 260 -31.22 -31.81 23.57
N LYS A 261 -30.55 -31.37 24.65
CA LYS A 261 -30.78 -31.92 25.99
C LYS A 261 -32.21 -31.73 26.44
N ASP A 262 -32.76 -30.53 26.32
CA ASP A 262 -34.14 -30.23 26.75
C ASP A 262 -35.15 -31.12 25.99
N THR A 263 -34.93 -31.33 24.69
CA THR A 263 -35.76 -32.23 23.86
C THR A 263 -35.63 -33.69 24.31
N LEU A 264 -34.42 -34.15 24.61
CA LEU A 264 -34.16 -35.52 25.05
C LEU A 264 -34.81 -35.79 26.42
N TRP A 265 -34.75 -34.84 27.35
CA TRP A 265 -35.45 -34.92 28.64
C TRP A 265 -36.98 -35.00 28.47
N VAL A 266 -37.54 -34.21 27.57
CA VAL A 266 -38.98 -34.27 27.25
C VAL A 266 -39.36 -35.63 26.65
N SER A 267 -38.54 -36.16 25.74
CA SER A 267 -38.79 -37.48 25.13
C SER A 267 -38.70 -38.60 26.17
N LEU A 268 -37.69 -38.56 27.04
CA LEU A 268 -37.53 -39.54 28.12
C LEU A 268 -38.72 -39.51 29.07
N ALA A 269 -39.16 -38.32 29.49
CA ALA A 269 -40.32 -38.16 30.37
C ALA A 269 -41.61 -38.75 29.77
N LYS A 270 -41.84 -38.55 28.47
CA LYS A 270 -43.00 -39.12 27.76
C LYS A 270 -42.93 -40.64 27.66
N GLU A 271 -41.77 -41.18 27.32
CA GLU A 271 -41.56 -42.63 27.21
C GLU A 271 -41.72 -43.30 28.58
N THR A 272 -41.11 -42.75 29.63
CA THR A 272 -41.25 -43.27 31.00
C THR A 272 -42.70 -43.18 31.51
N ALA A 273 -43.42 -42.10 31.19
CA ALA A 273 -44.85 -41.99 31.52
C ALA A 273 -45.68 -43.08 30.86
N HIS A 274 -45.39 -43.37 29.58
CA HIS A 274 -46.04 -44.46 28.85
C HIS A 274 -45.72 -45.82 29.48
N GLN A 275 -44.44 -46.07 29.79
CA GLN A 275 -43.98 -47.31 30.42
C GLN A 275 -44.58 -47.55 31.81
N PHE A 276 -44.84 -46.50 32.60
CA PHE A 276 -45.52 -46.65 33.90
C PHE A 276 -47.04 -46.83 33.79
N GLY A 277 -47.68 -46.39 32.71
CA GLY A 277 -49.13 -46.53 32.54
C GLY A 277 -49.61 -48.00 32.54
N THR A 278 -48.91 -48.87 31.83
CA THR A 278 -49.24 -50.30 31.70
C THR A 278 -49.18 -51.07 33.03
N PRO A 279 -48.09 -51.03 33.83
CA PRO A 279 -48.03 -51.74 35.11
C PRO A 279 -49.01 -51.17 36.15
N ILE A 280 -49.23 -49.85 36.19
CA ILE A 280 -50.22 -49.24 37.09
C ILE A 280 -51.63 -49.76 36.77
N THR A 281 -51.98 -49.86 35.48
CA THR A 281 -53.29 -50.38 35.05
C THR A 281 -53.44 -51.87 35.39
N SER A 282 -52.38 -52.67 35.22
CA SER A 282 -52.38 -54.09 35.61
C SER A 282 -52.60 -54.28 37.12
N MET A 283 -51.90 -53.49 37.96
CA MET A 283 -52.09 -53.55 39.42
C MET A 283 -53.49 -53.13 39.86
N MET A 284 -54.09 -52.14 39.19
CA MET A 284 -55.47 -51.73 39.46
C MET A 284 -56.46 -52.88 39.17
N GLY A 285 -56.25 -53.63 38.07
CA GLY A 285 -57.03 -54.82 37.76
C GLY A 285 -56.89 -55.96 38.78
N TRP A 286 -55.69 -56.17 39.34
CA TRP A 286 -55.50 -57.13 40.43
C TRP A 286 -56.22 -56.72 41.72
N ILE A 287 -56.27 -55.42 42.03
CA ILE A 287 -57.05 -54.91 43.17
C ILE A 287 -58.54 -55.13 42.96
N ASP A 288 -59.05 -54.87 41.76
CA ASP A 288 -60.46 -55.08 41.43
C ASP A 288 -60.84 -56.58 41.52
N TYR A 289 -59.97 -57.47 41.02
CA TYR A 289 -60.15 -58.92 41.18
C TYR A 289 -60.18 -59.37 42.65
N MET A 290 -59.29 -58.83 43.49
CA MET A 290 -59.28 -59.09 44.94
C MET A 290 -60.50 -58.53 45.66
N ALA A 291 -61.11 -57.46 45.14
CA ALA A 291 -62.36 -56.91 45.67
C ALA A 291 -63.58 -57.78 45.32
N GLU A 292 -63.56 -58.46 44.17
CA GLU A 292 -64.67 -59.30 43.67
C GLU A 292 -64.62 -60.76 44.16
N SER A 293 -63.48 -61.24 44.64
CA SER A 293 -63.28 -62.63 45.08
C SER A 293 -63.16 -62.77 46.61
N PRO A 294 -64.27 -62.72 47.38
CA PRO A 294 -64.23 -63.08 48.79
C PRO A 294 -63.92 -64.57 48.93
N SER A 295 -62.84 -64.92 49.63
CA SER A 295 -62.53 -66.30 49.98
C SER A 295 -63.69 -66.89 50.78
N GLU A 296 -64.35 -67.93 50.24
CA GLU A 296 -65.45 -68.64 50.90
C GLU A 296 -65.09 -68.93 52.37
N GLY A 297 -65.82 -68.27 53.29
CA GLY A 297 -65.77 -68.55 54.73
C GLY A 297 -64.74 -67.78 55.57
N THR A 298 -63.97 -66.82 55.05
CA THR A 298 -63.04 -65.99 55.88
C THR A 298 -63.43 -64.51 55.87
N GLU A 299 -64.07 -64.01 56.93
CA GLU A 299 -64.31 -62.58 57.11
C GLU A 299 -62.99 -61.86 57.43
N ARG A 300 -62.53 -60.98 56.53
CA ARG A 300 -61.38 -60.09 56.76
C ARG A 300 -61.88 -58.65 56.89
N PRO A 301 -62.23 -58.18 58.09
CA PRO A 301 -62.87 -56.87 58.28
C PRO A 301 -62.01 -55.70 57.79
N ASP A 302 -60.68 -55.83 57.80
CA ASP A 302 -59.75 -54.76 57.39
C ASP A 302 -59.44 -54.75 55.87
N MET A 303 -59.80 -55.80 55.13
CA MET A 303 -59.48 -55.96 53.70
C MET A 303 -60.05 -54.85 52.81
N PRO A 304 -61.32 -54.39 52.99
CA PRO A 304 -61.86 -53.28 52.21
C PRO A 304 -61.08 -51.98 52.42
N GLN A 305 -60.59 -51.74 53.64
CA GLN A 305 -59.80 -50.56 53.98
C GLN A 305 -58.42 -50.62 53.32
N ILE A 306 -57.76 -51.79 53.33
CA ILE A 306 -56.48 -52.02 52.66
C ILE A 306 -56.59 -51.85 51.14
N LEU A 307 -57.63 -52.38 50.50
CA LEU A 307 -57.87 -52.21 49.06
C LEU A 307 -58.08 -50.74 48.69
N ASN A 308 -58.80 -49.98 49.53
CA ASN A 308 -58.99 -48.54 49.31
C ASN A 308 -57.67 -47.76 49.40
N PHE A 309 -56.79 -48.09 50.35
CA PHE A 309 -55.47 -47.46 50.42
C PHE A 309 -54.62 -47.80 49.18
N MET A 310 -54.59 -49.05 48.74
CA MET A 310 -53.85 -49.45 47.53
C MET A 310 -54.40 -48.76 46.26
N ARG A 311 -55.72 -48.60 46.13
CA ARG A 311 -56.32 -47.83 45.04
C ARG A 311 -55.90 -46.37 45.09
N ALA A 312 -55.92 -45.75 46.26
CA ALA A 312 -55.52 -44.35 46.43
C ALA A 312 -54.04 -44.13 46.04
N ASP A 313 -53.14 -45.04 46.43
CA ASP A 313 -51.72 -44.98 46.06
C ASP A 313 -51.51 -45.17 44.55
N LEU A 314 -52.23 -46.10 43.91
CA LEU A 314 -52.17 -46.27 42.45
C LEU A 314 -52.75 -45.08 41.69
N ASP A 315 -53.84 -44.48 42.16
CA ASP A 315 -54.39 -43.27 41.58
C ASP A 315 -53.40 -42.10 41.67
N HIS A 316 -52.68 -42.00 42.79
CA HIS A 316 -51.59 -41.03 42.94
C HIS A 316 -50.46 -41.28 41.93
N LEU A 317 -50.00 -42.52 41.78
CA LEU A 317 -48.98 -42.89 40.79
C LEU A 317 -49.45 -42.64 39.35
N ARG A 318 -50.71 -42.92 39.02
CA ARG A 318 -51.32 -42.62 37.72
C ARG A 318 -51.30 -41.13 37.44
N ASN A 319 -51.62 -40.31 38.44
CA ASN A 319 -51.60 -38.86 38.32
C ASN A 319 -50.17 -38.33 38.09
N ILE A 320 -49.17 -38.89 38.77
CA ILE A 320 -47.75 -38.58 38.54
C ILE A 320 -47.36 -38.95 37.11
N ALA A 321 -47.64 -40.19 36.66
CA ALA A 321 -47.33 -40.64 35.30
C ALA A 321 -48.01 -39.76 34.24
N SER A 322 -49.28 -39.38 34.45
CA SER A 322 -50.01 -38.46 33.56
C SER A 322 -49.33 -37.09 33.45
N ARG A 323 -48.82 -36.55 34.57
CA ARG A 323 -48.08 -35.28 34.57
C ARG A 323 -46.77 -35.39 33.79
N PHE A 324 -46.01 -36.48 33.97
CA PHE A 324 -44.80 -36.73 33.18
C PHE A 324 -45.09 -36.84 31.67
N GLY A 325 -46.19 -37.49 31.27
CA GLY A 325 -46.60 -37.58 29.87
C GLY A 325 -46.98 -36.23 29.24
N LYS A 326 -47.37 -35.25 30.05
CA LYS A 326 -47.72 -33.88 29.62
C LYS A 326 -46.53 -32.91 29.60
N VAL A 327 -45.35 -33.34 30.06
CA VAL A 327 -44.12 -32.52 29.99
C VAL A 327 -43.83 -32.19 28.51
N GLY A 328 -43.66 -30.90 28.21
CA GLY A 328 -43.45 -30.41 26.85
C GLY A 328 -44.71 -30.33 25.98
N SER A 329 -45.92 -30.50 26.53
CA SER A 329 -47.14 -30.13 25.81
C SER A 329 -47.32 -28.61 25.82
N ILE A 330 -47.50 -28.04 24.64
CA ILE A 330 -47.79 -26.61 24.48
C ILE A 330 -49.22 -26.41 24.96
N THR A 331 -49.42 -25.75 26.10
CA THR A 331 -50.77 -25.34 26.53
C THR A 331 -51.35 -24.42 25.46
N LYS A 332 -52.35 -24.89 24.70
CA LYS A 332 -53.18 -24.01 23.87
C LYS A 332 -53.89 -23.06 24.82
N LEU A 333 -53.48 -21.79 24.78
CA LEU A 333 -54.24 -20.71 25.39
C LEU A 333 -55.55 -20.60 24.60
N GLU A 334 -56.66 -21.00 25.19
CA GLU A 334 -57.97 -20.58 24.68
C GLU A 334 -58.18 -19.12 25.10
N PRO A 335 -58.48 -18.21 24.16
CA PRO A 335 -58.78 -16.84 24.50
C PRO A 335 -60.13 -16.79 25.24
N HIS A 336 -60.13 -16.15 26.41
CA HIS A 336 -61.33 -15.82 27.17
C HIS A 336 -62.04 -14.60 26.61
#